data_AF-A0A2L2Z3V1-F1
#
_entry.id   AF-A0A2L2Z3V1-F1
#
_cell.length_a   1.000
_cell.length_b   1.000
_cell.length_c   1.000
_cell.angle_alpha   90.00
_cell.angle_beta   90.00
_cell.angle_gamma   90.00
#
_symmetry.space_group_name_H-M   'P 1'
#
loop_
_entity.id
_entity.type
_entity.pdbx_description
1 polymer ?
#
loop_
_entity_poly.entity_id
_entity_poly.type
_entity_poly.pdbx_seq_one_letter_code
_entity_poly.pdbx_strand_id
1 'polypeptide(L)'
;IIAEKEAERENAVNKQDAFLTQFTALNTSRSIKTRRLATVEESPELTQTAKLAQVFKDIFTAVTSCKGEDGVTLANPFFQLPSKIKNSAYYYKIIFPIDFAMIEKNILTGHYTNVETFEDDFLRLFENAEEFYGRTSDFGHKISLLRKAYEAAKTDAMIMFEDILGEAMSSVFTTSKPDDAKTDEDDEVIRCI
;
A
#
# COMPACT_ATOMS: atom_id res chain seq x y z
N ILE A 1 -18.71 19.05 -25.21
CA ILE A 1 -18.66 19.29 -23.75
C ILE A 1 -19.56 18.36 -22.94
N ILE A 2 -20.91 18.42 -22.99
CA ILE A 2 -21.76 17.51 -22.15
C ILE A 2 -21.66 16.05 -22.63
N ALA A 3 -21.93 15.79 -23.91
CA ALA A 3 -21.85 14.44 -24.49
C ALA A 3 -20.45 13.79 -24.39
N GLU A 4 -19.41 14.61 -24.38
CA GLU A 4 -18.01 14.17 -24.28
C GLU A 4 -17.67 13.73 -22.85
N LYS A 5 -18.11 14.50 -21.84
CA LYS A 5 -18.02 14.10 -20.42
C LYS A 5 -18.85 12.85 -20.09
N GLU A 6 -19.99 12.67 -20.76
CA GLU A 6 -20.82 11.48 -20.61
C GLU A 6 -20.13 10.24 -21.20
N ALA A 7 -19.54 10.35 -22.39
CA ALA A 7 -18.77 9.28 -23.02
C ALA A 7 -17.51 8.90 -22.22
N GLU A 8 -16.78 9.88 -21.67
CA GLU A 8 -15.64 9.62 -20.77
C GLU A 8 -16.06 8.87 -19.51
N ARG A 9 -17.20 9.25 -18.92
CA ARG A 9 -17.74 8.59 -17.73
C ARG A 9 -18.19 7.17 -18.03
N GLU A 10 -18.89 6.95 -19.14
CA GLU A 10 -19.33 5.62 -19.56
C GLU A 10 -18.15 4.70 -19.85
N ASN A 11 -17.10 5.21 -20.49
CA ASN A 11 -15.85 4.49 -20.70
C ASN A 11 -15.15 4.12 -19.38
N ALA A 12 -15.08 5.05 -18.42
CA ALA A 12 -14.53 4.78 -17.10
C ALA A 12 -15.29 3.68 -16.34
N VAL A 13 -16.63 3.70 -16.40
CA VAL A 13 -17.47 2.65 -15.81
C VAL A 13 -17.22 1.30 -16.48
N ASN A 14 -17.18 1.24 -17.81
CA ASN A 14 -16.91 0.00 -18.55
C ASN A 14 -15.53 -0.59 -18.23
N LYS A 15 -14.50 0.25 -18.11
CA LYS A 15 -13.15 -0.17 -17.69
C LYS A 15 -13.15 -0.72 -16.26
N GLN A 16 -13.89 -0.09 -15.36
CA GLN A 16 -14.01 -0.54 -13.97
C GLN A 16 -14.72 -1.90 -13.86
N ASP A 17 -15.79 -2.11 -14.64
CA ASP A 17 -16.51 -3.39 -14.70
C ASP A 17 -15.64 -4.51 -15.30
N ALA A 18 -14.87 -4.20 -16.33
CA ALA A 18 -13.91 -5.13 -16.93
C ALA A 18 -12.81 -5.51 -15.92
N PHE A 19 -12.22 -4.54 -15.22
CA PHE A 19 -11.27 -4.78 -14.15
C PHE A 19 -11.87 -5.67 -13.06
N LEU A 20 -13.06 -5.33 -12.54
CA LEU A 20 -13.68 -6.08 -11.45
C LEU A 20 -13.97 -7.53 -11.85
N THR A 21 -14.35 -7.75 -13.11
CA THR A 21 -14.56 -9.09 -13.64
C THR A 21 -13.25 -9.89 -13.64
N GLN A 22 -12.14 -9.32 -14.12
CA GLN A 22 -10.83 -9.99 -14.12
C GLN A 22 -10.31 -10.23 -12.69
N PHE A 23 -10.41 -9.22 -11.82
CA PHE A 23 -10.00 -9.30 -10.43
C PHE A 23 -10.79 -10.36 -9.65
N THR A 24 -12.11 -10.43 -9.82
CA THR A 24 -12.95 -11.45 -9.18
C THR A 24 -12.66 -12.85 -9.74
N ALA A 25 -12.32 -12.96 -11.02
CA ALA A 25 -11.94 -14.24 -11.63
C ALA A 25 -10.63 -14.81 -11.04
N LEU A 26 -9.69 -13.95 -10.64
CA LEU A 26 -8.46 -14.36 -9.94
C LEU A 26 -8.74 -14.82 -8.50
N ASN A 27 -9.74 -14.25 -7.84
CA ASN A 27 -10.09 -14.54 -6.45
C ASN A 27 -11.07 -15.72 -6.25
N THR A 28 -11.70 -16.24 -7.31
CA THR A 28 -12.70 -17.32 -7.18
C THR A 28 -12.21 -18.65 -7.74
N SER A 29 -12.33 -19.72 -6.95
CA SER A 29 -12.07 -21.10 -7.40
C SER A 29 -13.15 -21.57 -8.38
N ARG A 30 -13.15 -21.08 -9.62
CA ARG A 30 -14.07 -21.55 -10.69
C ARG A 30 -13.38 -22.44 -11.70
N SER A 31 -14.12 -23.46 -12.17
CA SER A 31 -13.70 -24.41 -13.21
C SER A 31 -13.37 -23.71 -14.53
N ILE A 32 -12.31 -24.20 -15.18
CA ILE A 32 -11.74 -23.77 -16.48
C ILE A 32 -12.79 -23.60 -17.60
N LYS A 33 -13.95 -24.26 -17.50
CA LYS A 33 -14.95 -24.32 -18.57
C LYS A 33 -15.71 -23.00 -18.82
N THR A 34 -15.64 -22.04 -17.89
CA THR A 34 -16.27 -20.71 -18.06
C THR A 34 -15.25 -19.59 -18.34
N ARG A 35 -13.94 -19.91 -18.40
CA ARG A 35 -12.86 -18.96 -18.73
C ARG A 35 -13.00 -18.36 -20.14
N ARG A 36 -13.81 -18.98 -21.01
CA ARG A 36 -13.96 -18.64 -22.44
C ARG A 36 -15.15 -17.72 -22.78
N LEU A 37 -15.73 -17.02 -21.80
CA LEU A 37 -16.87 -16.11 -22.04
C LEU A 37 -16.55 -14.62 -21.98
N ALA A 38 -15.34 -14.24 -21.56
CA ALA A 38 -14.89 -12.84 -21.60
C ALA A 38 -13.98 -12.62 -22.82
N THR A 39 -14.57 -12.56 -24.01
CA THR A 39 -13.91 -11.97 -25.19
C THR A 39 -14.02 -10.44 -25.20
N VAL A 40 -14.23 -9.81 -24.04
CA VAL A 40 -14.40 -8.37 -23.89
C VAL A 40 -13.03 -7.78 -23.59
N GLU A 41 -12.34 -7.34 -24.64
CA GLU A 41 -11.10 -6.55 -24.61
C GLU A 41 -10.11 -6.94 -23.50
N GLU A 42 -9.37 -8.04 -23.69
CA GLU A 42 -8.15 -8.33 -22.92
C GLU A 42 -7.07 -7.29 -23.27
N SER A 43 -7.19 -6.07 -22.73
CA SER A 43 -6.06 -5.15 -22.71
C SER A 43 -4.99 -5.74 -21.78
N PRO A 44 -3.74 -5.88 -22.23
CA PRO A 44 -2.65 -6.37 -21.38
C PRO A 44 -2.50 -5.52 -20.12
N GLU A 45 -2.78 -4.21 -20.21
CA GLU A 45 -2.74 -3.27 -19.09
C GLU A 45 -3.80 -3.58 -18.02
N LEU A 46 -5.02 -3.96 -18.42
CA LEU A 46 -6.09 -4.32 -17.49
C LEU A 46 -5.76 -5.62 -16.75
N THR A 47 -5.23 -6.61 -17.47
CA THR A 47 -4.79 -7.87 -16.87
C THR A 47 -3.61 -7.69 -15.93
N GLN A 48 -2.65 -6.84 -16.29
CA GLN A 48 -1.55 -6.46 -15.41
C GLN A 48 -2.07 -5.77 -14.15
N THR A 49 -2.99 -4.81 -14.30
CA THR A 49 -3.62 -4.10 -13.17
C THR A 49 -4.37 -5.06 -12.24
N ALA A 50 -5.13 -6.01 -12.79
CA ALA A 50 -5.83 -7.02 -12.00
C ALA A 50 -4.87 -7.95 -11.23
N LYS A 51 -3.75 -8.34 -11.84
CA LYS A 51 -2.70 -9.12 -11.16
C LYS A 51 -2.01 -8.32 -10.06
N LEU A 52 -1.65 -7.06 -10.31
CA LEU A 52 -1.08 -6.17 -9.28
C LEU A 52 -2.05 -5.98 -8.11
N ALA A 53 -3.32 -5.71 -8.40
CA ALA A 53 -4.35 -5.58 -7.38
C ALA A 53 -4.46 -6.84 -6.50
N GLN A 54 -4.24 -8.03 -7.06
CA GLN A 54 -4.19 -9.26 -6.28
C GLN A 54 -3.03 -9.26 -5.28
N VAL A 55 -1.82 -8.95 -5.75
CA VAL A 55 -0.63 -8.89 -4.89
C VAL A 55 -0.80 -7.83 -3.80
N PHE A 56 -1.34 -6.66 -4.14
CA PHE A 56 -1.65 -5.61 -3.17
C PHE A 56 -2.70 -6.07 -2.15
N LYS A 57 -3.70 -6.85 -2.57
CA LYS A 57 -4.70 -7.41 -1.65
C LYS A 57 -4.08 -8.41 -0.69
N ASP A 58 -3.13 -9.21 -1.13
CA ASP A 58 -2.43 -10.18 -0.30
C ASP A 58 -1.56 -9.47 0.76
N ILE A 59 -0.78 -8.46 0.36
CA ILE A 59 0.00 -7.60 1.28
C ILE A 59 -0.94 -6.91 2.28
N PHE A 60 -2.02 -6.29 1.80
CA PHE A 60 -3.00 -5.64 2.65
C PHE A 60 -3.57 -6.59 3.70
N THR A 61 -3.90 -7.82 3.30
CA THR A 61 -4.45 -8.84 4.19
C THR A 61 -3.42 -9.28 5.23
N ALA A 62 -2.16 -9.47 4.84
CA ALA A 62 -1.07 -9.81 5.76
C ALA A 62 -0.89 -8.73 6.84
N VAL A 63 -0.88 -7.45 6.45
CA VAL A 63 -0.73 -6.33 7.39
C VAL A 63 -1.96 -6.19 8.29
N THR A 64 -3.17 -6.22 7.73
CA THR A 64 -4.41 -6.00 8.51
C THR A 64 -4.79 -7.19 9.39
N SER A 65 -4.25 -8.38 9.13
CA SER A 65 -4.41 -9.56 9.98
C SER A 65 -3.37 -9.66 11.09
N CYS A 66 -2.38 -8.77 11.14
CA CYS A 66 -1.33 -8.76 12.14
C CYS A 66 -1.90 -8.55 13.55
N LYS A 67 -1.48 -9.40 14.50
CA LYS A 67 -1.94 -9.39 15.89
C LYS A 67 -0.77 -9.06 16.82
N GLY A 68 -1.08 -8.34 17.90
CA GLY A 68 -0.16 -8.12 18.99
C GLY A 68 0.06 -9.39 19.83
N GLU A 69 0.94 -9.28 20.82
CA GLU A 69 1.20 -10.35 21.80
C GLU A 69 -0.05 -10.71 22.62
N ASP A 70 -0.96 -9.75 22.76
CA ASP A 70 -2.28 -9.90 23.38
C ASP A 70 -3.31 -10.63 22.48
N GLY A 71 -2.93 -10.99 21.25
CA GLY A 71 -3.81 -11.60 20.24
C GLY A 71 -4.79 -10.63 19.58
N VAL A 72 -4.70 -9.33 19.89
CA VAL A 72 -5.57 -8.29 19.34
C VAL A 72 -5.02 -7.80 18.01
N THR A 73 -5.90 -7.69 17.01
CA THR A 73 -5.53 -7.15 15.69
C THR A 73 -5.06 -5.71 15.81
N LEU A 74 -3.83 -5.46 15.33
CA LEU A 74 -3.15 -4.17 15.47
C LEU A 74 -3.75 -3.09 14.57
N ALA A 75 -4.28 -3.48 13.40
CA ALA A 75 -4.80 -2.57 12.38
C ALA A 75 -6.15 -1.93 12.74
N ASN A 76 -6.91 -2.50 13.68
CA ASN A 76 -8.28 -2.08 14.00
C ASN A 76 -8.45 -0.56 14.22
N PRO A 77 -7.58 0.14 14.97
CA PRO A 77 -7.75 1.58 15.20
C PRO A 77 -7.54 2.46 13.96
N PHE A 78 -6.91 1.93 12.92
CA PHE A 78 -6.54 2.66 11.70
C PHE A 78 -7.42 2.29 10.50
N PHE A 79 -8.46 1.48 10.74
CA PHE A 79 -9.36 1.01 9.69
C PHE A 79 -10.30 2.10 9.19
N GLN A 80 -10.65 3.05 10.05
CA GLN A 80 -11.46 4.21 9.72
C GLN A 80 -10.84 5.47 10.31
N LEU A 81 -10.86 6.56 9.52
CA LEU A 81 -10.44 7.87 10.00
C LEU A 81 -11.27 8.33 11.21
N PRO A 82 -10.66 9.12 12.12
CA PRO A 82 -11.41 9.75 13.21
C PRO A 82 -12.57 10.58 12.69
N SER A 83 -13.70 10.62 13.42
CA SER A 83 -14.85 11.45 13.02
C SER A 83 -14.46 12.93 12.91
N LYS A 84 -14.70 13.55 11.75
CA LYS A 84 -14.45 14.99 11.51
C LYS A 84 -15.08 15.91 12.54
N ILE A 85 -16.28 15.56 13.02
CA ILE A 85 -17.02 16.38 13.98
C ILE A 85 -16.43 16.23 15.39
N LYS A 86 -16.12 15.00 15.81
CA LYS A 86 -15.64 14.73 17.17
C LYS A 86 -14.14 14.98 17.36
N ASN A 87 -13.37 14.95 16.27
CA ASN A 87 -11.93 15.09 16.29
C ASN A 87 -11.46 16.03 15.17
N SER A 88 -11.90 17.29 15.24
CA SER A 88 -11.51 18.32 14.27
C SER A 88 -10.00 18.62 14.31
N ALA A 89 -9.35 18.48 15.47
CA ALA A 89 -7.92 18.67 15.64
C ALA A 89 -7.09 17.73 14.74
N TYR A 90 -7.57 16.50 14.52
CA TYR A 90 -6.94 15.57 13.56
C TYR A 90 -6.83 16.18 12.17
N TYR A 91 -7.91 16.77 11.67
CA TYR A 91 -7.97 17.34 10.32
C TYR A 91 -7.32 18.72 10.20
N TYR A 92 -6.99 19.36 11.32
CA TYR A 92 -6.14 20.54 11.33
C TYR A 92 -4.65 20.18 11.22
N LYS A 93 -4.25 19.09 11.87
CA LYS A 93 -2.85 18.64 11.87
C LYS A 93 -2.50 17.82 10.62
N ILE A 94 -3.37 16.88 10.25
CA ILE A 94 -3.12 15.92 9.17
C ILE A 94 -3.72 16.45 7.87
N ILE A 95 -2.84 16.80 6.93
CA ILE A 95 -3.20 17.47 5.67
C ILE A 95 -3.86 16.51 4.68
N PHE A 96 -3.36 15.28 4.59
CA PHE A 96 -3.86 14.25 3.66
C PHE A 96 -4.29 12.99 4.41
N PRO A 97 -5.46 13.00 5.08
CA PRO A 97 -5.98 11.84 5.80
C PRO A 97 -6.20 10.62 4.89
N ILE A 98 -5.80 9.44 5.37
CA ILE A 98 -6.09 8.14 4.75
C ILE A 98 -6.26 7.08 5.85
N ASP A 99 -7.08 6.07 5.57
CA ASP A 99 -7.30 4.89 6.42
C ASP A 99 -7.22 3.60 5.61
N PHE A 100 -7.20 2.44 6.29
CA PHE A 100 -7.15 1.15 5.58
C PHE A 100 -8.40 0.90 4.73
N ALA A 101 -9.57 1.42 5.10
CA ALA A 101 -10.78 1.27 4.29
C ALA A 101 -10.64 1.95 2.92
N MET A 102 -10.00 3.13 2.85
CA MET A 102 -9.71 3.79 1.59
C MET A 102 -8.69 3.00 0.76
N ILE A 103 -7.61 2.51 1.38
CA ILE A 103 -6.60 1.69 0.70
C ILE A 103 -7.24 0.40 0.14
N GLU A 104 -8.08 -0.26 0.93
CA GLU A 104 -8.83 -1.45 0.48
C GLU A 104 -9.71 -1.12 -0.73
N LYS A 105 -10.47 -0.03 -0.67
CA LYS A 105 -11.29 0.43 -1.79
C LYS A 105 -10.43 0.70 -3.03
N ASN A 106 -9.27 1.35 -2.89
CA ASN A 106 -8.38 1.67 -3.99
C ASN A 106 -7.82 0.40 -4.65
N ILE A 107 -7.49 -0.64 -3.86
CA ILE A 107 -7.14 -1.97 -4.40
C ILE A 107 -8.31 -2.55 -5.19
N LEU A 108 -9.50 -2.61 -4.58
CA LEU A 108 -10.70 -3.24 -5.16
C LEU A 108 -11.27 -2.52 -6.38
N THR A 109 -10.81 -1.29 -6.64
CA THR A 109 -11.21 -0.48 -7.81
C THR A 109 -10.12 -0.39 -8.86
N GLY A 110 -8.96 -1.03 -8.64
CA GLY A 110 -7.83 -0.99 -9.57
C GLY A 110 -7.15 0.37 -9.65
N HIS A 111 -7.26 1.18 -8.59
CA HIS A 111 -6.69 2.53 -8.54
C HIS A 111 -5.16 2.51 -8.62
N TYR A 112 -4.53 1.51 -8.00
CA TYR A 112 -3.08 1.36 -7.99
C TYR A 112 -2.62 0.62 -9.25
N THR A 113 -2.04 1.36 -10.19
CA THR A 113 -1.50 0.81 -11.45
C THR A 113 -0.01 0.48 -11.37
N ASN A 114 0.64 0.87 -10.27
CA ASN A 114 2.05 0.60 -9.98
C ASN A 114 2.26 0.44 -8.46
N VAL A 115 3.44 -0.09 -8.08
CA VAL A 115 3.77 -0.37 -6.68
C VAL A 115 3.97 0.91 -5.86
N GLU A 116 4.50 1.96 -6.47
CA GLU A 116 4.82 3.24 -5.81
C GLU A 116 3.56 3.91 -5.24
N THR A 117 2.50 4.04 -6.03
CA THR A 117 1.23 4.65 -5.58
C THR A 117 0.56 3.89 -4.44
N PHE A 118 0.72 2.56 -4.40
CA PHE A 118 0.24 1.71 -3.31
C PHE A 118 1.10 1.90 -2.04
N GLU A 119 2.41 1.95 -2.20
CA GLU A 119 3.37 2.17 -1.12
C GLU A 119 3.18 3.54 -0.46
N ASP A 120 3.06 4.60 -1.27
CA ASP A 120 2.85 5.97 -0.78
C ASP A 120 1.64 6.06 0.14
N ASP A 121 0.53 5.38 -0.19
CA ASP A 121 -0.68 5.39 0.63
C ASP A 121 -0.49 4.66 1.97
N PHE A 122 0.25 3.54 1.97
CA PHE A 122 0.62 2.82 3.20
C PHE A 122 1.54 3.65 4.09
N LEU A 123 2.59 4.24 3.51
CA LEU A 123 3.54 5.08 4.23
C LEU A 123 2.84 6.31 4.79
N ARG A 124 1.98 6.96 4.01
CA ARG A 124 1.17 8.10 4.46
C ARG A 124 0.25 7.75 5.61
N LEU A 125 -0.40 6.58 5.59
CA LEU A 125 -1.22 6.12 6.73
C LEU A 125 -0.38 6.02 8.01
N PHE A 126 0.81 5.41 7.91
CA PHE A 126 1.71 5.25 9.04
C PHE A 126 2.24 6.60 9.56
N GLU A 127 2.67 7.48 8.67
CA GLU A 127 3.17 8.82 8.99
C GLU A 127 2.08 9.68 9.64
N ASN A 128 0.86 9.68 9.09
CA ASN A 128 -0.27 10.42 9.66
C ASN A 128 -0.58 9.95 11.10
N ALA A 129 -0.52 8.64 11.34
CA ALA A 129 -0.76 8.08 12.67
C ALA A 129 0.36 8.46 13.65
N GLU A 130 1.63 8.36 13.24
CA GLU A 130 2.77 8.78 14.06
C GLU A 130 2.77 10.28 14.33
N GLU A 131 2.41 11.10 13.34
CA GLU A 131 2.33 12.55 13.48
C GLU A 131 1.23 12.94 14.47
N PHE A 132 0.05 12.32 14.38
CA PHE A 132 -1.06 12.68 15.26
C PHE A 132 -0.93 12.10 16.67
N TYR A 133 -0.66 10.80 16.79
CA TYR A 133 -0.64 10.09 18.08
C TYR A 133 0.73 10.04 18.75
N GLY A 134 1.82 10.23 17.99
CA GLY A 134 3.20 10.16 18.47
C GLY A 134 3.81 8.76 18.37
N ARG A 135 5.08 8.69 17.98
CA ARG A 135 5.82 7.42 17.75
C ARG A 135 5.97 6.54 18.98
N THR A 136 6.08 7.14 20.17
CA THR A 136 6.25 6.44 21.44
C THR A 136 4.93 6.09 22.13
N SER A 137 3.79 6.44 21.52
CA SER A 137 2.47 6.10 22.03
C SER A 137 2.12 4.64 21.72
N ASP A 138 1.08 4.10 22.37
CA ASP A 138 0.55 2.76 22.05
C ASP A 138 0.18 2.63 20.56
N PHE A 139 -0.42 3.67 19.97
CA PHE A 139 -0.72 3.69 18.54
C PHE A 139 0.56 3.71 17.69
N GLY A 140 1.58 4.48 18.09
CA GLY A 140 2.89 4.50 17.43
C GLY A 140 3.58 3.14 17.45
N HIS A 141 3.55 2.43 18.58
CA HIS A 141 4.07 1.06 18.67
C HIS A 141 3.31 0.09 17.76
N LYS A 142 1.97 0.19 17.67
CA LYS A 142 1.17 -0.61 16.73
C LYS A 142 1.57 -0.31 15.28
N ILE A 143 1.78 0.95 14.91
CA ILE A 143 2.26 1.35 13.57
C ILE A 143 3.63 0.76 13.27
N SER A 144 4.57 0.79 14.23
CA SER A 144 5.89 0.19 14.06
C SER A 144 5.82 -1.30 13.72
N LEU A 145 4.94 -2.04 14.38
CA LEU A 145 4.70 -3.47 14.09
C LEU A 145 4.02 -3.68 12.73
N LEU A 146 3.01 -2.87 12.39
CA LEU A 146 2.34 -2.93 11.08
C LEU A 146 3.31 -2.61 9.94
N ARG A 147 4.22 -1.64 10.13
CA ARG A 147 5.27 -1.31 9.17
C ARG A 147 6.22 -2.49 8.94
N LYS A 148 6.65 -3.17 10.01
CA LYS A 148 7.46 -4.40 9.88
C LYS A 148 6.73 -5.49 9.11
N ALA A 149 5.43 -5.68 9.38
CA ALA A 149 4.61 -6.64 8.64
C ALA A 149 4.47 -6.27 7.15
N TYR A 150 4.35 -4.97 6.86
CA TYR A 150 4.32 -4.45 5.49
C TYR A 150 5.62 -4.73 4.74
N GLU A 151 6.78 -4.39 5.31
CA GLU A 151 8.08 -4.64 4.67
C GLU A 151 8.32 -6.14 4.41
N ALA A 152 7.95 -6.99 5.36
CA ALA A 152 8.05 -8.44 5.20
C ALA A 152 7.16 -8.94 4.04
N ALA A 153 5.87 -8.57 4.05
CA ALA A 153 4.93 -8.97 3.00
C ALA A 153 5.32 -8.41 1.62
N LYS A 154 5.84 -7.19 1.56
CA LYS A 154 6.35 -6.57 0.33
C LYS A 154 7.57 -7.31 -0.21
N THR A 155 8.50 -7.70 0.68
CA THR A 155 9.69 -8.48 0.31
C THR A 155 9.29 -9.82 -0.29
N ASP A 156 8.37 -10.54 0.37
CA ASP A 156 7.87 -11.83 -0.12
C ASP A 156 7.14 -11.71 -1.47
N ALA A 157 6.50 -10.57 -1.72
CA ALA A 157 5.80 -10.27 -2.96
C ALA A 157 6.71 -9.81 -4.12
N MET A 158 7.99 -9.53 -3.89
CA MET A 158 8.87 -8.92 -4.92
C MET A 158 8.96 -9.76 -6.20
N ILE A 159 9.11 -11.08 -6.07
CA ILE A 159 9.17 -11.99 -7.24
C ILE A 159 7.89 -11.88 -8.06
N MET A 160 6.73 -11.76 -7.41
CA MET A 160 5.45 -11.61 -8.10
C MET A 160 5.37 -10.27 -8.84
N PHE A 161 5.90 -9.18 -8.27
CA PHE A 161 5.97 -7.89 -8.95
C PHE A 161 6.86 -7.96 -10.20
N GLU A 162 8.03 -8.60 -10.11
CA GLU A 162 8.93 -8.78 -11.26
C GLU A 162 8.27 -9.62 -12.37
N ASP A 163 7.60 -10.72 -12.01
CA ASP A 163 6.87 -11.58 -12.96
C ASP A 163 5.72 -10.83 -13.66
N ILE A 164 5.06 -9.91 -12.96
CA ILE A 164 3.93 -9.13 -13.51
C ILE A 164 4.42 -7.97 -14.38
N LEU A 165 5.49 -7.28 -13.98
CA LEU A 165 5.99 -6.08 -14.64
C LEU A 165 7.01 -6.39 -15.75
N GLY A 166 7.64 -7.57 -15.75
CA GLY A 166 8.59 -8.01 -16.77
C GLY A 166 9.94 -7.27 -16.76
N GLU A 167 10.12 -6.31 -15.85
CA GLU A 167 11.38 -5.60 -15.61
C GLU A 167 11.93 -6.03 -14.25
N ALA A 168 13.20 -6.45 -14.21
CA ALA A 168 13.89 -6.65 -12.94
C ALA A 168 13.93 -5.30 -12.21
N MET A 169 13.37 -5.24 -10.99
CA MET A 169 13.47 -4.07 -10.11
C MET A 169 14.89 -3.97 -9.55
N SER A 170 15.87 -3.81 -10.45
CA SER A 170 17.27 -3.65 -10.09
C SER A 170 17.53 -2.17 -9.82
N SER A 171 17.88 -1.87 -8.56
CA SER A 171 18.60 -0.66 -8.12
C SER A 171 17.82 0.56 -7.56
N VAL A 172 16.68 0.40 -6.85
CA VAL A 172 16.10 1.56 -6.10
C VAL A 172 15.94 1.35 -4.60
N PHE A 173 16.01 0.12 -4.07
CA PHE A 173 15.66 -0.10 -2.65
C PHE A 173 16.81 -0.05 -1.61
N THR A 174 17.95 0.58 -1.93
CA THR A 174 19.00 0.81 -0.93
C THR A 174 19.27 2.29 -0.73
N THR A 175 18.53 2.93 0.17
CA THR A 175 19.12 3.93 1.08
C THR A 175 18.48 3.78 2.47
N SER A 176 18.88 2.73 3.18
CA SER A 176 18.98 2.82 4.63
C SER A 176 19.93 3.99 4.95
N LYS A 177 19.41 5.04 5.57
CA LYS A 177 20.24 6.02 6.28
C LYS A 177 21.07 5.27 7.33
N PRO A 178 22.41 5.35 7.32
CA PRO A 178 23.19 4.89 8.46
C PRO A 178 23.12 5.93 9.57
N ASP A 179 22.84 5.45 10.78
CA ASP A 179 22.97 6.19 12.02
C ASP A 179 24.43 6.64 12.22
N ASP A 180 24.65 7.95 12.44
CA ASP A 180 25.94 8.49 12.89
C ASP A 180 26.22 8.06 14.34
N ALA A 181 26.76 6.86 14.50
CA ALA A 181 27.47 6.45 15.71
C ALA A 181 28.84 7.13 15.71
N LYS A 182 29.01 8.17 16.54
CA LYS A 182 30.30 8.77 16.84
C LYS A 182 31.10 7.89 17.79
N THR A 183 32.08 7.19 17.25
CA THR A 183 33.27 6.71 17.97
C THR A 183 34.43 6.80 17.00
N ASP A 184 35.46 7.55 17.36
CA ASP A 184 36.87 7.45 16.96
C ASP A 184 37.58 8.49 17.84
N GLU A 185 38.17 8.11 18.98
CA GLU A 185 39.51 7.54 19.14
C GLU A 185 40.66 8.41 18.61
N ASP A 186 41.67 8.48 19.47
CA ASP A 186 42.82 9.37 19.53
C ASP A 186 43.86 9.18 18.41
N ASP A 187 44.90 10.03 18.50
CA ASP A 187 46.15 10.11 17.72
C ASP A 187 46.04 10.94 16.41
N GLU A 188 46.78 12.03 16.19
CA GLU A 188 48.19 12.29 16.46
C GLU A 188 48.45 13.80 16.27
N VAL A 189 49.39 14.42 17.01
CA VAL A 189 50.47 15.30 16.47
C VAL A 189 51.27 15.89 17.64
N ILE A 190 52.51 15.42 17.73
CA ILE A 190 53.63 16.03 18.46
C ILE A 190 53.87 17.45 17.92
N ARG A 191 54.00 18.44 18.82
CA ARG A 191 54.76 19.66 18.50
C ARG A 191 55.53 20.18 19.71
N CYS A 192 56.85 20.05 19.63
CA CYS A 192 57.82 20.70 20.50
C CYS A 192 57.63 22.22 20.49
N ILE A 193 57.67 22.87 21.66
CA ILE A 193 58.65 23.91 22.07
C ILE A 193 58.82 23.79 23.58
#